data_AF-A0A9D5ERQ8-F1
#
_entry.id   AF-A0A9D5ERQ8-F1
#
_cell.length_a   1.000
_cell.length_b   1.000
_cell.length_c   1.000
_cell.angle_alpha   90.00
_cell.angle_beta   90.00
_cell.angle_gamma   90.00
#
_symmetry.space_group_name_H-M   'P 1'
#
loop_
_entity.id
_entity.type
_entity.pdbx_description
1 polymer ?
#
loop_
_entity_poly.entity_id
_entity_poly.type
_entity_poly.pdbx_seq_one_letter_code
_entity_poly.pdbx_strand_id
1 'polypeptide(L)'
;MTDTGLFSGIYQGIRDHADLLDRVLVRLNAGTSTTQDEDRRRLAAWLCSLGADQTADASAAMIRVLLRGQGAGVRQGWGEVGELLRLEPVGPPVIDRLEELARALEREQGTVLARLRGGA
;
A
#
# COMPACT_ATOMS: atom_id res chain seq x y z
N MET A 1 25.71 -8.01 -12.03
CA MET A 1 25.48 -7.10 -10.87
C MET A 1 24.24 -6.24 -11.08
N THR A 2 23.15 -6.79 -11.62
CA THR A 2 21.95 -6.02 -12.02
C THR A 2 20.74 -6.33 -11.15
N ASP A 3 20.64 -7.53 -10.58
CA ASP A 3 19.48 -7.93 -9.78
C ASP A 3 19.43 -7.23 -8.41
N THR A 4 20.54 -7.18 -7.67
CA THR A 4 20.54 -6.67 -6.29
C THR A 4 20.14 -5.19 -6.18
N GLY A 5 20.52 -4.34 -7.15
CA GLY A 5 20.14 -2.93 -7.17
C GLY A 5 18.67 -2.70 -7.53
N LEU A 6 18.14 -3.48 -8.48
CA LEU A 6 16.73 -3.44 -8.86
C LEU A 6 15.83 -3.89 -7.71
N PHE A 7 16.21 -4.98 -7.04
CA PHE A 7 15.49 -5.46 -5.85
C PHE A 7 15.53 -4.44 -4.72
N SER A 8 16.67 -3.79 -4.47
CA SER A 8 16.77 -2.73 -3.46
C SER A 8 15.82 -1.56 -3.73
N GLY A 9 15.68 -1.13 -4.99
CA GLY A 9 14.78 -0.03 -5.37
C GLY A 9 13.30 -0.40 -5.19
N ILE A 10 12.91 -1.62 -5.57
CA ILE A 10 11.55 -2.12 -5.39
C ILE A 10 11.21 -2.25 -3.90
N TYR A 11 12.14 -2.74 -3.07
CA TYR A 11 11.92 -2.84 -1.62
C TYR A 11 11.80 -1.50 -0.95
N GLN A 12 12.63 -0.52 -1.34
CA GLN A 12 12.49 0.84 -0.83
C GLN A 12 11.12 1.41 -1.21
N GLY A 13 10.67 1.23 -2.45
CA GLY A 13 9.33 1.64 -2.87
C GLY A 13 8.22 0.98 -2.05
N ILE A 14 8.28 -0.34 -1.78
CA ILE A 14 7.30 -1.02 -0.94
C ILE A 14 7.27 -0.43 0.48
N ARG A 15 8.45 -0.15 1.04
CA ARG A 15 8.59 0.46 2.36
C ARG A 15 8.00 1.86 2.40
N ASP A 16 8.31 2.70 1.40
CA ASP A 16 7.82 4.08 1.34
C ASP A 16 6.28 4.13 1.28
N HIS A 17 5.66 3.19 0.56
CA HIS A 17 4.19 3.06 0.52
C HIS A 17 3.60 2.55 1.84
N ALA A 18 4.26 1.61 2.53
CA ALA A 18 3.83 1.14 3.85
C ALA A 18 3.93 2.28 4.89
N ASP A 19 5.04 3.02 4.89
CA ASP A 19 5.24 4.17 5.78
C ASP A 19 4.22 5.29 5.49
N LEU A 20 3.82 5.48 4.23
CA LEU A 20 2.75 6.42 3.86
C LEU A 20 1.39 5.95 4.39
N LEU A 21 1.07 4.68 4.22
CA LEU A 21 -0.17 4.07 4.70
C LEU A 21 -0.32 4.19 6.22
N ASP A 22 0.72 3.85 6.97
CA ASP A 22 0.71 3.93 8.44
C ASP A 22 0.51 5.37 8.93
N ARG A 23 1.23 6.33 8.33
CA ARG A 23 1.07 7.76 8.68
C ARG A 23 -0.35 8.24 8.47
N VAL A 24 -0.99 7.84 7.37
CA VAL A 24 -2.38 8.23 7.08
C VAL A 24 -3.35 7.54 8.03
N LEU A 25 -3.19 6.23 8.30
CA LEU A 25 -4.01 5.48 9.25
C LEU A 25 -3.99 6.11 10.64
N VAL A 26 -2.80 6.47 11.15
CA VAL A 26 -2.65 7.14 12.44
C VAL A 26 -3.43 8.46 12.48
N ARG A 27 -3.32 9.28 11.43
CA ARG A 27 -4.03 10.57 11.36
C ARG A 27 -5.54 10.43 11.16
N LEU A 28 -5.99 9.41 10.44
CA LEU A 28 -7.42 9.11 10.28
C LEU A 28 -8.04 8.65 11.60
N ASN A 29 -7.38 7.73 12.31
CA ASN A 29 -7.82 7.24 13.61
C ASN A 29 -7.79 8.33 14.69
N ALA A 30 -6.87 9.30 14.60
CA ALA A 30 -6.83 10.47 15.46
C ALA A 30 -7.87 11.56 15.10
N GLY A 31 -8.57 11.43 13.96
CA GLY A 31 -9.50 12.45 13.45
C GLY A 31 -8.82 13.75 12.99
N THR A 32 -7.51 13.72 12.75
CA THR A 32 -6.71 14.90 12.36
C THR A 32 -6.47 15.00 10.85
N SER A 33 -6.78 13.95 10.09
CA SER A 33 -6.58 13.93 8.63
C SER A 33 -7.78 14.55 7.90
N THR A 34 -7.55 15.61 7.15
CA THR A 34 -8.56 16.30 6.33
C THR A 34 -8.37 15.99 4.86
N THR A 35 -9.33 16.35 4.01
CA THR A 35 -9.19 16.25 2.53
C THR A 35 -8.06 17.10 1.94
N GLN A 36 -7.48 18.03 2.72
CA GLN A 36 -6.31 18.82 2.33
C GLN A 36 -4.98 18.17 2.73
N ASP A 37 -5.01 17.08 3.50
CA ASP A 37 -3.80 16.34 3.89
C ASP A 37 -3.11 15.75 2.66
N GLU A 38 -1.86 16.16 2.45
CA GLU A 38 -1.06 15.72 1.31
C GLU A 38 -0.78 14.22 1.35
N ASP A 39 -0.51 13.67 2.53
CA ASP A 39 -0.23 12.23 2.69
C ASP A 39 -1.47 11.42 2.33
N ARG A 40 -2.65 11.88 2.76
CA ARG A 40 -3.94 11.27 2.42
C ARG A 40 -4.22 11.30 0.92
N ARG A 41 -3.93 12.41 0.25
CA ARG A 41 -4.07 12.55 -1.21
C ARG A 41 -3.11 11.65 -1.99
N ARG A 42 -1.85 11.58 -1.54
CA ARG A 42 -0.84 10.70 -2.12
C ARG A 42 -1.25 9.23 -1.98
N LEU A 43 -1.74 8.83 -0.81
CA LEU A 43 -2.25 7.48 -0.58
C LEU A 43 -3.46 7.19 -1.47
N ALA A 44 -4.43 8.11 -1.56
CA ALA A 44 -5.59 7.96 -2.43
C ALA A 44 -5.19 7.76 -3.90
N ALA A 45 -4.27 8.58 -4.41
CA ALA A 45 -3.78 8.47 -5.79
C ALA A 45 -3.09 7.12 -6.05
N TRP A 46 -2.28 6.65 -5.09
CA TRP A 46 -1.64 5.35 -5.17
C TRP A 46 -2.65 4.19 -5.17
N LEU A 47 -3.65 4.22 -4.28
CA LEU A 47 -4.70 3.20 -4.26
C LEU A 47 -5.51 3.18 -5.58
N CYS A 48 -5.79 4.36 -6.15
CA CYS A 48 -6.39 4.47 -7.48
C CYS A 48 -5.51 3.85 -8.57
N SER A 49 -4.18 4.05 -8.50
CA SER A 49 -3.25 3.45 -9.47
C SER A 49 -3.09 1.93 -9.30
N LEU A 50 -3.29 1.40 -8.09
CA LEU A 50 -3.40 -0.06 -7.86
C LEU A 50 -4.71 -0.63 -8.40
N GLY A 51 -5.77 0.18 -8.52
CA GLY A 51 -7.03 -0.19 -9.16
C GLY A 51 -6.95 -0.18 -10.69
N ALA A 52 -6.26 0.81 -11.26
CA ALA A 52 -6.04 0.91 -12.69
C ALA A 52 -4.98 -0.13 -13.13
N ASP A 53 -5.28 -1.02 -14.08
CA ASP A 53 -4.33 -1.99 -14.64
C ASP A 53 -3.09 -1.40 -15.34
N GLN A 54 -2.89 -0.08 -15.21
CA GLN A 54 -1.81 0.70 -15.77
C GLN A 54 -1.02 1.37 -14.63
N THR A 55 -0.01 0.69 -14.11
CA THR A 55 1.01 1.31 -13.25
C THR A 55 2.37 1.16 -13.91
N ALA A 56 3.05 2.29 -14.10
CA ALA A 56 4.44 2.34 -14.58
C ALA A 56 5.46 2.10 -13.45
N ASP A 57 5.00 1.97 -12.20
CA ASP A 57 5.83 1.79 -11.03
C ASP A 57 5.98 0.29 -10.71
N ALA A 58 7.21 -0.20 -10.81
CA ALA A 58 7.57 -1.58 -10.53
C ALA A 58 7.25 -2.00 -9.08
N SER A 59 7.31 -1.08 -8.12
CA SER A 59 6.95 -1.37 -6.73
C SER A 59 5.45 -1.56 -6.56
N ALA A 60 4.63 -0.69 -7.17
CA ALA A 60 3.19 -0.87 -7.24
C ALA A 60 2.79 -2.16 -7.99
N ALA A 61 3.48 -2.51 -9.09
CA ALA A 61 3.25 -3.76 -9.79
C ALA A 61 3.52 -4.99 -8.89
N MET A 62 4.61 -4.96 -8.12
CA MET A 62 4.93 -6.04 -7.18
C MET A 62 3.91 -6.12 -6.05
N ILE A 63 3.49 -4.98 -5.47
CA ILE A 63 2.42 -4.94 -4.46
C ILE A 63 1.12 -5.56 -5.00
N ARG A 64 0.76 -5.28 -6.26
CA ARG A 64 -0.41 -5.93 -6.88
C ARG A 64 -0.25 -7.44 -6.99
N VAL A 65 0.94 -7.94 -7.32
CA VAL A 65 1.22 -9.38 -7.36
C VAL A 65 1.09 -9.99 -5.96
N LEU A 66 1.64 -9.33 -4.93
CA LEU A 66 1.54 -9.76 -3.53
C LEU A 66 0.06 -9.84 -3.09
N LEU A 67 -0.72 -8.80 -3.40
CA LEU A 67 -2.15 -8.74 -3.09
C LEU A 67 -2.97 -9.79 -3.85
N ARG A 68 -2.59 -10.15 -5.09
CA ARG A 68 -3.25 -11.23 -5.86
C ARG A 68 -3.11 -12.60 -5.20
N GLY A 69 -2.02 -12.83 -4.47
CA GLY A 69 -1.75 -14.07 -3.73
C GLY A 69 -2.56 -14.22 -2.44
N GLN A 70 -3.12 -13.12 -1.91
CA GLN A 70 -3.87 -13.09 -0.64
C GLN A 70 -5.38 -13.40 -0.81
N GLY A 71 -5.86 -13.62 -2.05
CA GLY A 71 -7.25 -14.01 -2.35
C GLY A 71 -8.04 -13.02 -3.20
N ALA A 72 -9.18 -13.46 -3.76
CA ALA A 72 -9.97 -12.66 -4.71
C ALA A 72 -10.60 -11.39 -4.07
N GLY A 73 -10.91 -11.41 -2.77
CA GLY A 73 -11.51 -10.28 -2.05
C GLY A 73 -10.58 -9.07 -1.85
N VAL A 74 -9.27 -9.27 -2.02
CA VAL A 74 -8.24 -8.21 -1.98
C VAL A 74 -8.03 -7.59 -3.37
N ARG A 75 -8.52 -8.22 -4.45
CA ARG A 75 -8.29 -7.73 -5.83
C ARG A 75 -9.22 -6.60 -6.26
N GLN A 76 -10.42 -6.53 -5.68
CA GLN A 76 -11.45 -5.61 -6.13
C GLN A 76 -11.64 -4.49 -5.11
N GLY A 77 -11.60 -3.26 -5.60
CA GLY A 77 -12.01 -2.09 -4.83
C GLY A 77 -10.88 -1.17 -4.34
N TRP A 78 -9.59 -1.40 -4.60
CA TRP A 78 -8.56 -0.43 -4.17
C TRP A 78 -8.73 0.94 -4.82
N GLY A 79 -9.18 0.98 -6.08
CA GLY A 79 -9.56 2.23 -6.72
C GLY A 79 -10.74 2.91 -6.03
N GLU A 80 -11.74 2.14 -5.62
CA GLU A 80 -12.89 2.65 -4.86
C GLU A 80 -12.48 3.14 -3.46
N VAL A 81 -11.64 2.39 -2.74
CA VAL A 81 -11.05 2.80 -1.46
C VAL A 81 -10.26 4.10 -1.64
N GLY A 82 -9.50 4.24 -2.72
CA GLY A 82 -8.78 5.47 -3.06
C GLY A 82 -9.71 6.67 -3.28
N GLU A 83 -10.82 6.48 -4.01
CA GLU A 83 -11.82 7.54 -4.20
C GLU A 83 -12.56 7.87 -2.90
N LEU A 84 -12.95 6.87 -2.10
CA LEU A 84 -13.57 7.07 -0.79
C LEU A 84 -12.63 7.79 0.19
N LEU A 85 -11.32 7.53 0.10
CA LEU A 85 -10.31 8.22 0.87
C LEU A 85 -10.23 9.71 0.51
N ARG A 86 -10.76 10.17 -0.63
CA ARG A 86 -10.86 11.60 -0.96
C ARG A 86 -12.10 12.28 -0.39
N LEU A 87 -13.06 11.52 0.15
CA LEU A 87 -14.32 12.02 0.70
C LEU A 87 -14.22 12.24 2.21
N GLU A 88 -14.93 13.23 2.72
CA GLU A 88 -15.06 13.47 4.17
C GLU A 88 -16.52 13.28 4.60
N PRO A 89 -16.80 12.48 5.64
CA PRO A 89 -15.88 11.70 6.46
C PRO A 89 -15.41 10.39 5.80
N VAL A 90 -14.24 9.89 6.20
CA VAL A 90 -13.78 8.54 5.85
C VAL A 90 -14.46 7.55 6.78
N GLY A 91 -15.25 6.64 6.22
CA GLY A 91 -16.00 5.65 7.01
C GLY A 91 -15.11 4.51 7.55
N PRO A 92 -15.53 3.84 8.65
CA PRO A 92 -14.82 2.68 9.20
C PRO A 92 -14.48 1.57 8.19
N PRO A 93 -15.34 1.23 7.20
CA PRO A 93 -15.00 0.21 6.21
C PRO A 93 -13.76 0.54 5.36
N VAL A 94 -13.48 1.84 5.13
CA VAL A 94 -12.28 2.27 4.41
C VAL A 94 -11.06 2.07 5.29
N ILE A 95 -11.15 2.43 6.57
CA ILE A 95 -10.07 2.27 7.56
C ILE A 95 -9.71 0.79 7.72
N ASP A 96 -10.71 -0.08 7.88
CA ASP A 96 -10.50 -1.53 8.01
C ASP A 96 -9.73 -2.10 6.81
N ARG A 97 -10.09 -1.67 5.59
CA ARG A 97 -9.40 -2.09 4.35
C ARG A 97 -7.97 -1.58 4.29
N LEU A 98 -7.71 -0.35 4.74
CA LEU A 98 -6.36 0.19 4.84
C LEU A 98 -5.52 -0.58 5.87
N GLU A 99 -6.09 -0.98 7.00
CA GLU A 99 -5.41 -1.83 7.98
C GLU A 99 -5.10 -3.23 7.45
N GLU A 100 -6.03 -3.84 6.70
CA GLU A 100 -5.78 -5.12 6.01
C GLU A 100 -4.59 -5.02 5.06
N LEU A 101 -4.50 -3.91 4.31
CA LEU A 101 -3.38 -3.65 3.41
C LEU A 101 -2.06 -3.48 4.18
N ALA A 102 -2.06 -2.71 5.27
CA ALA A 102 -0.88 -2.52 6.11
C ALA A 102 -0.34 -3.86 6.63
N ARG A 103 -1.22 -4.68 7.19
CA ARG A 103 -0.86 -6.03 7.67
C ARG A 103 -0.36 -6.94 6.55
N ALA A 104 -0.90 -6.81 5.34
CA ALA A 104 -0.41 -7.57 4.19
C ALA A 104 1.01 -7.14 3.79
N LEU A 105 1.29 -5.84 3.74
CA LEU A 105 2.62 -5.30 3.43
C LEU A 105 3.65 -5.70 4.50
N GLU A 106 3.30 -5.63 5.79
CA GLU A 106 4.17 -6.05 6.90
C GLU A 106 4.56 -7.54 6.80
N ARG A 107 3.59 -8.42 6.52
CA ARG A 107 3.85 -9.87 6.35
C ARG A 107 4.82 -10.15 5.22
N GLU A 108 4.68 -9.44 4.09
CA GLU A 108 5.54 -9.61 2.94
C GLU A 108 6.94 -9.05 3.19
N GLN A 109 7.05 -7.88 3.85
CA GLN A 109 8.34 -7.36 4.29
C GLN A 109 9.07 -8.35 5.22
N GLY A 110 8.36 -8.97 6.16
CA GLY A 110 8.91 -10.01 7.03
C GLY A 110 9.40 -11.25 6.28
N THR A 111 8.62 -11.72 5.29
CA THR A 111 8.96 -12.89 4.46
C THR A 111 10.19 -12.63 3.59
N VAL A 112 10.24 -11.45 2.99
CA VAL A 112 11.38 -10.98 2.20
C VAL A 112 12.63 -10.87 3.06
N LEU A 113 12.53 -10.22 4.22
CA LEU A 113 13.65 -10.02 5.12
C LEU A 113 14.21 -11.36 5.61
N ALA A 114 13.33 -12.32 5.88
CA ALA A 114 13.71 -13.69 6.22
C ALA A 114 14.45 -14.39 5.06
N ARG A 115 14.00 -14.23 3.81
CA ARG A 115 14.70 -14.76 2.62
C ARG A 115 16.06 -14.11 2.40
N LEU A 116 16.19 -12.80 2.62
CA LEU A 116 17.45 -12.07 2.49
C LEU A 116 18.45 -12.42 3.59
N ARG A 117 17.98 -12.77 4.79
CA ARG A 117 18.83 -13.17 5.93
C ARG A 117 19.15 -14.67 5.97
N GLY A 118 18.27 -15.52 5.41
CA GLY A 118 18.40 -16.98 5.40
C GLY A 118 18.90 -17.57 4.08
N GLY A 119 19.19 -16.74 3.08
CA GLY A 119 19.81 -17.15 1.83
C GLY A 119 21.33 -17.25 1.96
N ALA A 120 21.80 -18.24 2.71
CA ALA A 120 23.19 -18.73 2.74
C ALA A 120 23.17 -20.25 2.84
#